data_AF-A0A564XZ55-F1
#
_entry.id   AF-A0A564XZ55-F1
#
_cell.length_a   1.000
_cell.length_b   1.000
_cell.length_c   1.000
_cell.angle_alpha   90.00
_cell.angle_beta   90.00
_cell.angle_gamma   90.00
#
_symmetry.space_group_name_H-M   'P 1'
#
loop_
_entity.id
_entity.type
_entity.pdbx_description
1 polymer ?
#
loop_
_entity_poly.entity_id
_entity_poly.type
_entity_poly.pdbx_seq_one_letter_code
_entity_poly.pdbx_strand_id
1 'polypeptide(L)'
;MMPLDAYQRHQKMVNDYLQYYGGSRKDFKRDTSKDKRDIDVIKENSRFVWDDKDNPETWEEKLAKHYWDRLYKEYAIADLSRYKEGKLGLRWRSEREVVSGKGQFICAAVNCSSVEFLRSWEVDFAYRERGEKRNVLVKVRLCPMCSAKLNYHRRHTEFVSQTKGRKEEEEEFKAEKSDKFPEKTVGSEVWKEPSTSVQKGDSSKRTQEEEFDDYLKNMFM
;
A
#
# COMPACT_ATOMS: atom_id res chain seq x y z
N MET A 1 -18.93 36.31 37.72
CA MET A 1 -18.07 35.21 38.23
C MET A 1 -17.72 34.35 37.03
N MET A 2 -16.46 34.28 36.63
CA MET A 2 -16.09 33.51 35.42
C MET A 2 -16.27 32.01 35.71
N PRO A 3 -16.89 31.23 34.81
CA PRO A 3 -16.98 29.79 34.99
C PRO A 3 -15.58 29.19 34.97
N LEU A 4 -15.27 28.36 35.97
CA LEU A 4 -13.97 27.69 36.08
C LEU A 4 -13.71 26.84 34.84
N ASP A 5 -12.48 26.87 34.35
CA ASP A 5 -12.05 26.00 33.24
C ASP A 5 -12.21 24.51 33.61
N ALA A 6 -12.31 23.63 32.61
CA ALA A 6 -12.39 22.19 32.82
C ALA A 6 -11.20 21.65 33.63
N TYR A 7 -9.98 22.14 33.37
CA TYR A 7 -8.79 21.75 34.13
C TYR A 7 -8.84 22.26 35.58
N GLN A 8 -9.31 23.49 35.80
CA GLN A 8 -9.47 24.07 37.14
C GLN A 8 -10.52 23.33 37.97
N ARG A 9 -11.65 22.94 37.35
CA ARG A 9 -12.67 22.09 37.99
C ARG A 9 -12.11 20.73 38.37
N HIS A 10 -11.36 20.08 37.48
CA HIS A 10 -10.68 18.83 37.78
C HIS A 10 -9.69 18.96 38.94
N GLN A 11 -8.82 19.98 38.94
CA GLN A 11 -7.90 20.23 40.07
C GLN A 11 -8.63 20.43 41.40
N LYS A 12 -9.74 21.19 41.39
CA LYS A 12 -10.56 21.37 42.60
C LYS A 12 -11.13 20.04 43.08
N MET A 13 -11.77 19.26 42.21
CA MET A 13 -12.33 17.94 42.57
C MET A 13 -11.28 16.99 43.16
N VAL A 14 -10.06 16.95 42.61
CA VAL A 14 -8.97 16.12 43.14
C VAL A 14 -8.49 16.61 44.51
N ASN A 15 -8.40 17.93 44.72
CA ASN A 15 -8.00 18.48 46.02
C ASN A 15 -9.08 18.27 47.09
N ASP A 16 -10.35 18.52 46.76
CA ASP A 16 -11.49 18.30 47.65
C ASP A 16 -11.56 16.80 48.05
N TYR A 17 -11.39 15.87 47.11
CA TYR A 17 -11.34 14.43 47.40
C TYR A 17 -10.22 14.08 48.38
N LEU A 18 -8.99 14.56 48.13
CA LEU A 18 -7.83 14.34 49.01
C LEU A 18 -8.05 14.91 50.42
N GLN A 19 -8.78 16.02 50.53
CA GLN A 19 -9.07 16.67 51.81
C GLN A 19 -10.15 15.94 52.63
N TYR A 20 -11.20 15.41 51.98
CA TYR A 20 -12.30 14.73 52.68
C TYR A 20 -12.08 13.25 52.95
N TYR A 21 -11.41 12.53 52.04
CA TYR A 21 -11.27 11.06 52.12
C TYR A 21 -9.83 10.60 52.43
N GLY A 22 -8.86 11.51 52.40
CA GLY A 22 -7.45 11.19 52.56
C GLY A 22 -6.82 10.49 51.36
N GLY A 23 -5.53 10.19 51.47
CA GLY A 23 -4.72 9.57 50.40
C GLY A 23 -3.63 10.50 49.86
N SER A 24 -2.96 10.08 48.79
CA SER A 24 -1.87 10.80 48.14
C SER A 24 -2.13 10.99 46.65
N ARG A 25 -1.57 12.05 46.04
CA ARG A 25 -1.55 12.20 44.57
C ARG A 25 -0.85 11.03 43.85
N LYS A 26 -0.07 10.21 44.56
CA LYS A 26 0.55 8.99 44.04
C LYS A 26 -0.47 7.88 43.72
N ASP A 27 -1.59 7.85 44.44
CA ASP A 27 -2.61 6.80 44.33
C ASP A 27 -3.48 6.98 43.08
N PHE A 28 -3.53 8.20 42.54
CA PHE A 28 -4.15 8.55 41.26
C PHE A 28 -3.30 8.19 40.03
N LYS A 29 -2.14 7.54 40.21
CA LYS A 29 -1.31 7.11 39.09
C LYS A 29 -1.98 5.94 38.37
N ARG A 30 -2.61 6.23 37.23
CA ARG A 30 -3.15 5.23 36.29
C ARG A 30 -2.12 4.13 36.02
N ASP A 31 -2.56 2.87 36.07
CA ASP A 31 -1.81 1.74 35.55
C ASP A 31 -1.78 1.81 34.02
N THR A 32 -0.57 1.90 33.46
CA THR A 32 -0.32 1.94 32.01
C THR A 32 0.16 0.60 31.46
N SER A 33 0.18 -0.47 32.27
CA SER A 33 0.72 -1.79 31.89
C SER A 33 -0.03 -2.46 30.73
N LYS A 34 -1.31 -2.11 30.55
CA LYS A 34 -2.21 -2.65 29.51
C LYS A 34 -2.47 -1.66 28.37
N ASP A 35 -1.82 -0.50 28.37
CA ASP A 35 -2.03 0.53 27.36
C ASP A 35 -1.41 0.12 26.03
N LYS A 36 -2.23 -0.46 25.13
CA LYS A 36 -1.85 -0.72 23.74
C LYS A 36 -2.04 0.54 22.90
N ARG A 37 -1.11 0.78 21.98
CA ARG A 37 -1.27 1.80 20.92
C ARG A 37 -1.80 1.13 19.66
N ASP A 38 -2.45 1.90 18.81
CA ASP A 38 -3.01 1.43 17.52
C ASP A 38 -1.96 0.70 16.67
N ILE A 39 -0.72 1.19 16.66
CA ILE A 39 0.40 0.56 15.94
C ILE A 39 0.77 -0.84 16.49
N ASP A 40 0.54 -1.09 17.77
CA ASP A 40 0.85 -2.39 18.39
C ASP A 40 -0.30 -3.37 18.14
N VAL A 41 -1.56 -2.89 18.20
CA VAL A 41 -2.76 -3.63 17.76
C VAL A 41 -2.66 -4.04 16.29
N ILE A 42 -2.21 -3.13 15.41
CA ILE A 42 -1.98 -3.40 13.99
C ILE A 42 -0.87 -4.44 13.82
N LYS A 43 0.26 -4.35 14.53
CA LYS A 43 1.33 -5.37 14.43
C LYS A 43 0.83 -6.75 14.82
N GLU A 44 0.09 -6.86 15.92
CA GLU A 44 -0.46 -8.13 16.42
C GLU A 44 -1.42 -8.79 15.42
N ASN A 45 -2.23 -8.00 14.72
CA ASN A 45 -3.31 -8.49 13.84
C ASN A 45 -3.00 -8.36 12.34
N SER A 46 -1.85 -7.79 11.98
CA SER A 46 -1.43 -7.63 10.58
C SER A 46 -1.28 -8.97 9.88
N ARG A 47 -1.73 -8.99 8.62
CA ARG A 47 -1.55 -10.10 7.69
C ARG A 47 -0.76 -9.62 6.48
N PHE A 48 0.01 -10.50 5.86
CA PHE A 48 0.78 -10.14 4.66
C PHE A 48 -0.14 -9.88 3.46
N VAL A 49 -1.18 -10.71 3.28
CA VAL A 49 -2.28 -10.52 2.33
C VAL A 49 -3.58 -10.85 3.04
N TRP A 50 -4.62 -10.04 2.78
CA TRP A 50 -6.00 -10.37 3.15
C TRP A 50 -6.70 -10.95 1.93
N ASP A 51 -7.28 -12.14 2.07
CA ASP A 51 -8.12 -12.76 1.04
C ASP A 51 -9.59 -12.34 1.22
N ASP A 52 -10.40 -12.37 0.16
CA ASP A 52 -11.85 -12.02 0.25
C ASP A 52 -12.65 -12.92 1.21
N LYS A 53 -12.10 -14.08 1.55
CA LYS A 53 -12.66 -15.03 2.52
C LYS A 53 -12.35 -14.66 3.98
N ASP A 54 -11.33 -13.83 4.21
CA ASP A 54 -10.92 -13.38 5.53
C ASP A 54 -11.81 -12.21 5.98
N ASN A 55 -12.94 -12.53 6.61
CA ASN A 55 -13.82 -11.53 7.20
C ASN A 55 -13.33 -11.12 8.61
N PRO A 56 -12.93 -9.85 8.85
CA PRO A 56 -12.45 -9.42 10.16
C PRO A 56 -13.61 -9.29 11.14
N GLU A 57 -13.60 -10.08 12.21
CA GLU A 57 -14.68 -10.05 13.20
C GLU A 57 -14.46 -8.94 14.24
N THR A 58 -13.25 -8.88 14.79
CA THR A 58 -12.89 -7.95 15.87
C THR A 58 -12.55 -6.55 15.33
N TRP A 59 -12.57 -5.53 16.21
CA TRP A 59 -12.22 -4.16 15.82
C TRP A 59 -10.72 -4.03 15.51
N GLU A 60 -9.87 -4.81 16.19
CA GLU A 60 -8.43 -4.89 15.94
C GLU A 60 -8.12 -5.42 14.52
N GLU A 61 -8.83 -6.47 14.11
CA GLU A 61 -8.70 -7.02 12.75
C GLU A 61 -9.24 -6.05 11.69
N LYS A 62 -10.34 -5.33 11.97
CA LYS A 62 -10.87 -4.28 11.08
C LYS A 62 -9.88 -3.12 10.91
N LEU A 63 -9.25 -2.68 12.00
CA LEU A 63 -8.20 -1.66 11.96
C LEU A 63 -6.98 -2.13 11.15
N ALA A 64 -6.54 -3.38 11.34
CA ALA A 64 -5.43 -3.96 10.59
C ALA A 64 -5.76 -4.13 9.08
N LYS A 65 -6.99 -4.52 8.73
CA LYS A 65 -7.47 -4.60 7.35
C LYS A 65 -7.50 -3.21 6.69
N HIS A 66 -8.10 -2.22 7.33
CA HIS A 66 -8.14 -0.84 6.83
C HIS A 66 -6.75 -0.24 6.60
N TYR A 67 -5.77 -0.53 7.47
CA TYR A 67 -4.38 -0.16 7.24
C TYR A 67 -3.76 -0.90 6.05
N TRP A 68 -4.08 -2.19 5.87
CA TRP A 68 -3.67 -2.97 4.71
C TRP A 68 -4.28 -2.49 3.40
N ASP A 69 -5.53 -2.02 3.41
CA ASP A 69 -6.18 -1.45 2.23
C ASP A 69 -5.46 -0.18 1.74
N ARG A 70 -5.04 0.70 2.67
CA ARG A 70 -4.25 1.92 2.40
C ARG A 70 -2.78 1.68 2.00
N LEU A 71 -2.26 0.45 2.08
CA LEU A 71 -0.86 0.14 1.72
C LEU A 71 -0.63 0.09 0.21
N TYR A 72 0.47 0.69 -0.27
CA TYR A 72 0.89 0.64 -1.67
C TYR A 72 1.51 -0.72 -2.04
N LYS A 73 0.69 -1.61 -2.60
CA LYS A 73 0.97 -3.04 -2.83
C LYS A 73 1.64 -3.40 -4.18
N GLU A 74 2.12 -2.42 -4.95
CA GLU A 74 2.77 -2.68 -6.26
C GLU A 74 4.15 -3.33 -6.16
N TYR A 75 4.95 -2.92 -5.18
CA TYR A 75 6.33 -3.37 -4.99
C TYR A 75 6.61 -3.59 -3.50
N ALA A 76 7.23 -4.72 -3.17
CA ALA A 76 7.68 -5.04 -1.81
C ALA A 76 9.18 -4.75 -1.63
N ILE A 77 9.60 -4.67 -0.36
CA ILE A 77 10.99 -4.58 0.07
C ILE A 77 11.50 -5.96 0.48
N ALA A 78 12.74 -6.26 0.09
CA ALA A 78 13.38 -7.55 0.32
C ALA A 78 14.54 -7.45 1.31
N ASP A 79 14.49 -8.22 2.39
CA ASP A 79 15.68 -8.55 3.16
C ASP A 79 16.41 -9.73 2.52
N LEU A 80 17.58 -9.41 1.95
CA LEU A 80 18.50 -10.34 1.31
C LEU A 80 19.66 -10.73 2.24
N SER A 81 19.59 -10.45 3.54
CA SER A 81 20.67 -10.72 4.50
C SER A 81 21.07 -12.21 4.56
N ARG A 82 20.06 -13.11 4.56
CA ARG A 82 20.24 -14.58 4.67
C ARG A 82 20.09 -15.33 3.35
N TYR A 83 20.33 -14.67 2.22
CA TYR A 83 20.23 -15.27 0.88
C TYR A 83 21.07 -16.56 0.70
N LYS A 84 22.20 -16.66 1.41
CA LYS A 84 23.08 -17.85 1.45
C LYS A 84 22.45 -19.06 2.17
N GLU A 85 21.39 -18.88 2.95
CA GLU A 85 20.61 -19.97 3.55
C GLU A 85 19.36 -20.32 2.70
N GLY A 86 19.18 -19.68 1.54
CA GLY A 86 17.94 -19.74 0.75
C GLY A 86 16.75 -19.05 1.43
N LYS A 87 17.00 -18.26 2.48
CA LYS A 87 15.99 -17.53 3.26
C LYS A 87 15.90 -16.08 2.78
N LEU A 88 14.68 -15.63 2.52
CA LEU A 88 14.36 -14.29 2.05
C LEU A 88 13.24 -13.74 2.93
N GLY A 89 13.35 -12.50 3.38
CA GLY A 89 12.26 -11.79 4.03
C GLY A 89 11.64 -10.79 3.06
N LEU A 90 10.31 -10.79 2.90
CA LEU A 90 9.59 -9.74 2.18
C LEU A 90 8.69 -8.96 3.13
N ARG A 91 8.53 -7.66 2.88
CA ARG A 91 7.50 -6.82 3.51
C ARG A 91 7.01 -5.76 2.56
N TRP A 92 5.80 -5.26 2.79
CA TRP A 92 5.31 -4.07 2.10
C TRP A 92 6.12 -2.81 2.49
N ARG A 93 6.05 -1.80 1.62
CA ARG A 93 6.73 -0.52 1.80
C ARG A 93 6.02 0.31 2.87
N SER A 94 6.79 0.97 3.73
CA SER A 94 6.24 2.04 4.58
C SER A 94 6.01 3.32 3.76
N GLU A 95 5.13 4.20 4.22
CA GLU A 95 4.86 5.51 3.60
C GLU A 95 6.15 6.28 3.27
N ARG A 96 7.08 6.38 4.24
CA ARG A 96 8.39 7.04 4.06
C ARG A 96 9.22 6.43 2.94
N GLU A 97 9.10 5.12 2.71
CA GLU A 97 9.78 4.39 1.64
C GLU A 97 9.08 4.55 0.29
N VAL A 98 7.77 4.71 0.27
CA VAL A 98 7.01 5.06 -0.95
C VAL A 98 7.37 6.49 -1.38
N VAL A 99 7.33 7.46 -0.47
CA VAL A 99 7.67 8.88 -0.73
C VAL A 99 9.13 9.04 -1.19
N SER A 100 10.06 8.27 -0.64
CA SER A 100 11.47 8.27 -1.11
C SER A 100 11.72 7.40 -2.35
N GLY A 101 10.71 6.77 -2.93
CA GLY A 101 10.84 5.94 -4.14
C GLY A 101 11.56 4.61 -3.94
N LYS A 102 11.76 4.16 -2.69
CA LYS A 102 12.41 2.88 -2.40
C LYS A 102 11.56 1.72 -2.92
N GLY A 103 12.23 0.74 -3.52
CA GLY A 103 11.61 -0.38 -4.20
C GLY A 103 11.01 -0.08 -5.58
N GLN A 104 11.16 1.15 -6.10
CA GLN A 104 10.68 1.54 -7.44
C GLN A 104 11.76 2.31 -8.23
N PHE A 105 12.23 3.42 -7.69
CA PHE A 105 13.34 4.21 -8.23
C PHE A 105 14.68 3.92 -7.52
N ILE A 106 14.63 3.33 -6.33
CA ILE A 106 15.80 2.84 -5.57
C ILE A 106 15.63 1.35 -5.33
N CYS A 107 16.73 0.59 -5.26
CA CYS A 107 16.74 -0.85 -4.98
C CYS A 107 15.86 -1.23 -3.77
N ALA A 108 15.00 -2.23 -3.93
CA ALA A 108 14.10 -2.74 -2.90
C ALA A 108 14.82 -3.47 -1.74
N ALA A 109 16.13 -3.72 -1.83
CA ALA A 109 16.85 -4.39 -0.76
C ALA A 109 16.99 -3.49 0.48
N VAL A 110 16.73 -4.01 1.68
CA VAL A 110 16.74 -3.22 2.94
C VAL A 110 18.04 -2.42 3.08
N ASN A 111 19.19 -3.10 2.92
CA ASN A 111 20.54 -2.53 3.08
C ASN A 111 21.16 -2.10 1.73
N CYS A 112 20.37 -1.52 0.81
CA CYS A 112 20.87 -0.99 -0.45
C CYS A 112 20.20 0.34 -0.82
N SER A 113 20.97 1.24 -1.42
CA SER A 113 20.55 2.57 -1.89
C SER A 113 20.87 2.82 -3.37
N SER A 114 21.24 1.77 -4.12
CA SER A 114 21.55 1.90 -5.55
C SER A 114 20.31 2.18 -6.40
N VAL A 115 20.48 3.06 -7.39
CA VAL A 115 19.44 3.55 -8.32
C VAL A 115 19.61 2.94 -9.73
N GLU A 116 20.80 2.44 -10.05
CA GLU A 116 21.17 2.04 -11.41
C GLU A 116 20.71 0.62 -11.77
N PHE A 117 20.36 0.44 -13.05
CA PHE A 117 20.03 -0.85 -13.69
C PHE A 117 19.03 -1.73 -12.91
N LEU A 118 18.01 -1.08 -12.35
CA LEU A 118 16.95 -1.72 -11.58
C LEU A 118 16.04 -2.60 -12.46
N ARG A 119 16.04 -3.91 -12.19
CA ARG A 119 15.18 -4.92 -12.82
C ARG A 119 14.05 -5.36 -11.89
N SER A 120 12.87 -5.62 -12.44
CA SER A 120 11.71 -6.11 -11.70
C SER A 120 11.65 -7.64 -11.75
N TRP A 121 11.37 -8.26 -10.61
CA TRP A 121 11.32 -9.71 -10.42
C TRP A 121 9.99 -10.10 -9.79
N GLU A 122 9.46 -11.24 -10.19
CA GLU A 122 8.32 -11.87 -9.53
C GLU A 122 8.83 -13.01 -8.63
N VAL A 123 8.47 -12.92 -7.34
CA VAL A 123 8.95 -13.79 -6.28
C VAL A 123 7.76 -14.53 -5.69
N ASP A 124 7.69 -15.85 -5.92
CA ASP A 124 6.77 -16.73 -5.18
C ASP A 124 7.22 -16.78 -3.72
N PHE A 125 6.49 -16.08 -2.86
CA PHE A 125 6.79 -15.92 -1.46
C PHE A 125 5.91 -16.87 -0.65
N ALA A 126 6.49 -18.01 -0.27
CA ALA A 126 5.90 -18.95 0.66
C ALA A 126 6.22 -18.54 2.11
N TYR A 127 5.19 -18.25 2.90
CA TYR A 127 5.29 -17.84 4.30
C TYR A 127 4.36 -18.67 5.19
N ARG A 128 4.51 -18.53 6.51
CA ARG A 128 3.56 -19.09 7.49
C ARG A 128 2.89 -17.97 8.27
N GLU A 129 1.57 -18.05 8.37
CA GLU A 129 0.73 -17.07 9.06
C GLU A 129 -0.36 -17.82 9.82
N ARG A 130 -0.55 -17.50 11.11
CA ARG A 130 -1.48 -18.20 12.03
C ARG A 130 -1.38 -19.75 12.03
N GLY A 131 -0.22 -20.29 11.65
CA GLY A 131 0.05 -21.74 11.58
C GLY A 131 -0.13 -22.36 10.19
N GLU A 132 -0.85 -21.68 9.28
CA GLU A 132 -1.06 -22.09 7.89
C GLU A 132 0.13 -21.72 7.01
N LYS A 133 0.30 -22.41 5.88
CA LYS A 133 1.24 -22.03 4.82
C LYS A 133 0.47 -21.26 3.75
N ARG A 134 0.87 -20.02 3.46
CA ARG A 134 0.34 -19.21 2.36
C ARG A 134 1.46 -18.91 1.36
N ASN A 135 1.11 -18.85 0.08
CA ASN A 135 2.02 -18.49 -1.02
C ASN A 135 1.42 -17.30 -1.78
N VAL A 136 2.24 -16.29 -2.09
CA VAL A 136 1.81 -15.10 -2.84
C VAL A 136 2.91 -14.71 -3.83
N LEU A 137 2.52 -14.35 -5.06
CA LEU A 137 3.45 -13.80 -6.05
C LEU A 137 3.66 -12.31 -5.79
N VAL A 138 4.88 -11.93 -5.41
CA VAL A 138 5.22 -10.56 -5.00
C VAL A 138 6.21 -9.93 -5.98
N LYS A 139 5.96 -8.68 -6.38
CA LYS A 139 6.85 -7.91 -7.26
C LYS A 139 7.92 -7.17 -6.46
N VAL A 140 9.18 -7.29 -6.87
CA VAL A 140 10.34 -6.67 -6.20
C VAL A 140 11.29 -6.10 -7.25
N ARG A 141 11.78 -4.87 -7.06
CA ARG A 141 12.69 -4.20 -8.01
C ARG A 141 14.09 -4.05 -7.44
N LEU A 142 15.08 -4.69 -8.06
CA LEU A 142 16.45 -4.84 -7.52
C LEU A 142 17.53 -4.42 -8.54
N CYS A 143 18.64 -3.89 -8.04
CA CYS A 143 19.84 -3.65 -8.83
C CYS A 143 20.55 -4.99 -9.17
N PRO A 144 21.52 -5.01 -10.10
CA PRO A 144 22.17 -6.25 -10.54
C PRO A 144 22.80 -7.05 -9.39
N MET A 145 23.45 -6.38 -8.43
CA MET A 145 24.08 -7.02 -7.27
C MET A 145 23.06 -7.67 -6.31
N CYS A 146 21.87 -7.09 -6.18
CA CYS A 146 20.80 -7.65 -5.34
C CYS A 146 19.99 -8.71 -6.09
N SER A 147 19.82 -8.57 -7.41
CA SER A 147 19.25 -9.60 -8.29
C SER A 147 20.09 -10.89 -8.23
N ALA A 148 21.42 -10.81 -8.28
CA ALA A 148 22.30 -11.97 -8.13
C ALA A 148 22.16 -12.66 -6.75
N LYS A 149 21.89 -11.89 -5.68
CA LYS A 149 21.62 -12.46 -4.34
C LYS A 149 20.26 -13.15 -4.28
N LEU A 150 19.22 -12.54 -4.87
CA LEU A 150 17.88 -13.14 -4.97
C LEU A 150 17.95 -14.47 -5.73
N ASN A 151 18.63 -14.47 -6.87
CA ASN A 151 18.74 -15.62 -7.78
C ASN A 151 19.79 -16.68 -7.38
N TYR A 152 20.38 -16.59 -6.19
CA TYR A 152 21.51 -17.44 -5.78
C TYR A 152 21.14 -18.93 -5.63
N HIS A 153 19.97 -19.23 -5.06
CA HIS A 153 19.50 -20.61 -4.82
C HIS A 153 18.34 -21.04 -5.72
N ARG A 154 17.56 -20.09 -6.24
CA ARG A 154 16.37 -20.31 -7.07
C ARG A 154 16.37 -19.28 -8.18
N ARG A 155 16.08 -19.67 -9.41
CA ARG A 155 15.91 -18.71 -10.52
C ARG A 155 14.49 -18.16 -10.46
N HIS A 156 14.38 -16.88 -10.13
CA HIS A 156 13.13 -16.13 -10.19
C HIS A 156 12.89 -15.64 -11.63
N THR A 157 11.63 -15.42 -11.99
CA THR A 157 11.24 -14.88 -13.28
C THR A 157 11.46 -13.37 -13.31
N GLU A 158 12.15 -12.88 -14.33
CA GLU A 158 12.25 -11.44 -14.59
C GLU A 158 10.92 -10.95 -15.18
N PHE A 159 10.36 -9.88 -14.61
CA PHE A 159 9.17 -9.23 -15.15
C PHE A 159 9.55 -8.37 -16.35
N VAL A 160 9.46 -8.96 -17.54
CA VAL A 160 9.51 -8.21 -18.80
C VAL A 160 8.13 -7.66 -19.08
N SER A 161 7.94 -6.35 -18.89
CA SER A 161 6.73 -5.67 -19.38
C SER A 161 6.68 -5.81 -20.90
N GLN A 162 5.69 -6.56 -21.42
CA GLN A 162 5.44 -6.60 -22.86
C GLN A 162 5.08 -5.20 -23.34
N THR A 163 6.02 -4.53 -23.99
CA THR A 163 5.75 -3.30 -24.74
C THR A 163 4.84 -3.65 -25.91
N LYS A 164 3.54 -3.31 -25.79
CA LYS A 164 2.51 -3.61 -26.79
C LYS A 164 2.85 -3.10 -28.20
N GLY A 165 3.67 -2.05 -28.34
CA GLY A 165 3.97 -1.39 -29.61
C GLY A 165 4.92 -2.12 -30.58
N ARG A 166 5.48 -3.31 -30.26
CA ARG A 166 6.42 -3.99 -31.18
C ARG A 166 5.81 -5.11 -32.04
N LYS A 167 4.49 -5.32 -31.97
CA LYS A 167 3.80 -6.27 -32.87
C LYS A 167 3.16 -5.60 -34.08
N GLU A 168 2.88 -4.30 -34.00
CA GLU A 168 2.25 -3.54 -35.09
C GLU A 168 3.28 -3.26 -36.21
N GLU A 169 4.52 -2.89 -35.86
CA GLU A 169 5.62 -2.64 -36.81
C GLU A 169 6.00 -3.88 -37.67
N GLU A 170 5.84 -5.12 -37.17
CA GLU A 170 6.14 -6.34 -37.93
C GLU A 170 5.01 -6.77 -38.90
N GLU A 171 3.79 -6.24 -38.73
CA GLU A 171 2.69 -6.45 -39.69
C GLU A 171 2.67 -5.37 -40.78
N GLU A 172 2.95 -4.11 -40.45
CA GLU A 172 3.09 -3.03 -41.46
C GLU A 172 4.20 -3.34 -42.49
N PHE A 173 5.37 -3.80 -42.05
CA PHE A 173 6.48 -4.19 -42.95
C PHE A 173 6.19 -5.39 -43.86
N LYS A 174 5.11 -6.14 -43.62
CA LYS A 174 4.63 -7.20 -44.52
C LYS A 174 3.54 -6.69 -45.48
N ALA A 175 2.72 -5.74 -45.06
CA ALA A 175 1.69 -5.13 -45.91
C ALA A 175 2.31 -4.26 -47.02
N GLU A 176 3.34 -3.46 -46.72
CA GLU A 176 3.94 -2.52 -47.70
C GLU A 176 4.66 -3.18 -48.90
N LYS A 177 4.86 -4.50 -48.88
CA LYS A 177 5.56 -5.22 -49.96
C LYS A 177 4.67 -5.75 -51.08
N SER A 178 3.35 -5.63 -50.92
CA SER A 178 2.35 -6.00 -51.91
C SER A 178 1.34 -4.88 -52.12
N ASP A 179 1.74 -3.84 -52.89
CA ASP A 179 0.95 -3.36 -54.03
C ASP A 179 1.64 -2.20 -54.77
N LYS A 180 1.81 -2.37 -56.08
CA LYS A 180 2.04 -1.26 -57.03
C LYS A 180 0.95 -1.30 -58.10
N PHE A 181 0.05 -0.32 -57.97
CA PHE A 181 -1.06 0.15 -58.82
C PHE A 181 -0.72 0.29 -60.34
N PRO A 182 -1.70 0.54 -61.26
CA PRO A 182 -2.99 1.23 -61.05
C PRO A 182 -4.22 0.62 -61.83
N GLU A 183 -5.38 1.25 -62.13
CA GLU A 183 -5.89 2.64 -62.09
C GLU A 183 -7.44 2.74 -61.92
N LYS A 184 -7.92 3.88 -61.40
CA LYS A 184 -9.22 4.59 -61.62
C LYS A 184 -10.60 3.91 -61.43
N THR A 185 -11.43 4.55 -60.59
CA THR A 185 -12.51 5.47 -61.06
C THR A 185 -13.03 6.37 -59.92
N VAL A 186 -13.80 7.41 -60.27
CA VAL A 186 -14.24 8.52 -59.39
C VAL A 186 -15.61 8.24 -58.79
N GLY A 187 -15.81 8.60 -57.51
CA GLY A 187 -17.12 8.60 -56.84
C GLY A 187 -17.16 9.61 -55.68
N SER A 188 -18.23 10.39 -55.60
CA SER A 188 -18.43 11.50 -54.66
C SER A 188 -19.00 11.03 -53.30
N GLU A 189 -19.19 12.00 -52.39
CA GLU A 189 -20.09 11.97 -51.21
C GLU A 189 -19.59 11.33 -49.88
N VAL A 190 -20.05 11.73 -48.68
CA VAL A 190 -20.36 13.07 -48.10
C VAL A 190 -20.65 12.89 -46.58
N TRP A 191 -20.00 13.68 -45.70
CA TRP A 191 -20.39 13.94 -44.28
C TRP A 191 -20.28 12.73 -43.30
N LYS A 192 -20.19 12.85 -41.95
CA LYS A 192 -19.87 13.95 -41.01
C LYS A 192 -19.43 13.31 -39.68
N GLU A 193 -18.58 13.98 -38.89
CA GLU A 193 -18.55 13.74 -37.43
C GLU A 193 -19.75 14.39 -36.72
N PRO A 194 -20.12 13.86 -35.54
CA PRO A 194 -20.63 14.72 -34.48
C PRO A 194 -19.89 14.55 -33.16
N SER A 195 -19.39 15.67 -32.65
CA SER A 195 -18.78 15.87 -31.34
C SER A 195 -19.83 16.09 -30.22
N THR A 196 -19.47 15.70 -28.99
CA THR A 196 -19.78 16.38 -27.70
C THR A 196 -21.22 16.77 -27.28
N SER A 197 -21.67 16.26 -26.13
CA SER A 197 -22.41 16.98 -25.06
C SER A 197 -22.64 16.02 -23.86
N VAL A 198 -22.29 16.24 -22.58
CA VAL A 198 -22.45 17.35 -21.60
C VAL A 198 -23.57 17.08 -20.56
N GLN A 199 -23.13 16.90 -19.29
CA GLN A 199 -23.79 17.15 -17.98
C GLN A 199 -25.10 16.45 -17.53
N LYS A 200 -24.99 15.75 -16.39
CA LYS A 200 -25.62 16.01 -15.06
C LYS A 200 -24.98 15.02 -14.06
N GLY A 201 -24.78 15.29 -12.77
CA GLY A 201 -25.32 16.34 -11.91
C GLY A 201 -26.29 15.72 -10.91
N ASP A 202 -25.81 15.25 -9.75
CA ASP A 202 -26.65 14.74 -8.66
C ASP A 202 -26.04 15.04 -7.28
N SER A 203 -26.90 15.24 -6.29
CA SER A 203 -26.57 15.57 -4.90
C SER A 203 -26.69 14.33 -4.02
N SER A 204 -25.61 13.59 -3.84
CA SER A 204 -25.57 12.45 -2.93
C SER A 204 -25.63 12.90 -1.47
N LYS A 205 -26.46 12.22 -0.68
CA LYS A 205 -26.38 12.26 0.78
C LYS A 205 -25.04 11.65 1.19
N ARG A 206 -24.28 12.34 2.06
CA ARG A 206 -22.99 11.83 2.54
C ARG A 206 -23.19 10.48 3.21
N THR A 207 -22.30 9.53 2.93
CA THR A 207 -22.33 8.22 3.57
C THR A 207 -21.66 8.30 4.95
N GLN A 208 -21.98 7.36 5.83
CA GLN A 208 -21.35 7.24 7.16
C GLN A 208 -19.82 7.05 7.06
N GLU A 209 -19.33 6.54 5.93
CA GLU A 209 -17.92 6.37 5.61
C GLU A 209 -17.24 7.71 5.32
N GLU A 210 -17.88 8.62 4.58
CA GLU A 210 -17.37 9.97 4.32
C GLU A 210 -17.27 10.81 5.60
N GLU A 211 -18.25 10.70 6.50
CA GLU A 211 -18.20 11.37 7.82
C GLU A 211 -17.09 10.81 8.71
N PHE A 212 -16.80 9.50 8.62
CA PHE A 212 -15.71 8.87 9.36
C PHE A 212 -14.32 9.24 8.82
N ASP A 213 -14.18 9.34 7.49
CA ASP A 213 -12.93 9.80 6.85
C ASP A 213 -12.66 11.29 7.09
N ASP A 214 -13.69 12.15 7.11
CA ASP A 214 -13.53 13.56 7.50
C ASP A 214 -13.17 13.69 9.00
N TYR A 215 -13.74 12.86 9.89
CA TYR A 215 -13.33 12.80 11.30
C TYR A 215 -11.85 12.42 11.46
N LEU A 216 -11.37 11.40 10.72
CA LEU A 216 -9.97 11.00 10.76
C LEU A 216 -9.03 12.07 10.19
N LYS A 217 -9.38 12.73 9.07
CA LYS A 217 -8.58 13.86 8.55
C LYS A 217 -8.44 14.98 9.57
N ASN A 218 -9.51 15.32 10.27
CA ASN A 218 -9.55 16.42 11.22
C ASN A 218 -8.91 16.09 12.59
N MET A 219 -8.44 14.85 12.78
CA MET A 219 -7.73 14.39 13.99
C MET A 219 -6.20 14.39 13.82
N PHE A 220 -5.68 14.52 12.60
CA PHE A 220 -4.24 14.44 12.27
C PHE A 220 -3.68 15.71 11.60
N MET A 221 -4.39 16.83 11.70
CA MET A 221 -3.86 18.20 11.47
C MET A 221 -3.57 18.89 12.80
#